data_AF-A0A8C8SD65-F1
#
_entry.id   AF-A0A8C8SD65-F1
#
_cell.length_a   1.000
_cell.length_b   1.000
_cell.length_c   1.000
_cell.angle_alpha   90.00
_cell.angle_beta   90.00
_cell.angle_gamma   90.00
#
_symmetry.space_group_name_H-M   'P 1'
#
loop_
_entity.id
_entity.type
_entity.pdbx_description
1 polymer ?
#
loop_
_entity_poly.entity_id
_entity_poly.type
_entity_poly.pdbx_seq_one_letter_code
_entity_poly.pdbx_strand_id
1 'polypeptide(L)'
;MRRRRSLQTLQKKQNKVDQYPTALERRCCEAGILENPMGHSCEQRTSRVRLGPPCVAAFLDCCRYAQRHKPGSLGLCPTAGSGHLAEAGPS
;
A
#
# COMPACT_ATOMS: atom_id res chain seq x y z
N MET A 1 -26.59 -0.74 8.29
CA MET A 1 -25.82 0.53 8.15
C MET A 1 -24.34 0.32 8.51
N ARG A 2 -23.45 -0.01 7.56
CA ARG A 2 -21.98 -0.11 7.75
C ARG A 2 -21.22 0.95 6.94
N ARG A 3 -21.80 2.13 6.70
CA ARG A 3 -21.23 3.15 5.78
C ARG A 3 -20.21 4.10 6.43
N ARG A 4 -20.25 4.26 7.76
CA ARG A 4 -19.40 5.23 8.49
C ARG A 4 -17.91 4.81 8.62
N ARG A 5 -17.60 3.51 8.60
CA ARG A 5 -16.23 3.01 8.84
C ARG A 5 -15.28 3.25 7.65
N SER A 6 -15.80 3.20 6.42
CA SER A 6 -14.99 3.35 5.21
C SER A 6 -14.49 4.79 5.01
N LEU A 7 -15.34 5.79 5.31
CA LEU A 7 -14.96 7.20 5.21
C LEU A 7 -13.91 7.59 6.25
N GLN A 8 -14.06 7.12 7.50
CA GLN A 8 -13.06 7.36 8.55
C GLN A 8 -11.70 6.73 8.21
N THR A 9 -11.69 5.59 7.53
CA THR A 9 -10.46 4.94 7.08
C THR A 9 -9.76 5.76 6.00
N LEU A 10 -10.51 6.27 5.02
CA LEU A 10 -9.96 7.10 3.94
C LEU A 10 -9.41 8.42 4.48
N GLN A 11 -10.14 9.09 5.37
CA GLN A 11 -9.69 10.32 6.01
C GLN A 11 -8.41 10.13 6.81
N LYS A 12 -8.31 9.04 7.58
CA LYS A 12 -7.08 8.69 8.32
C LYS A 12 -5.88 8.47 7.40
N LYS A 13 -6.10 7.83 6.25
CA LYS A 13 -5.06 7.63 5.24
C LYS A 13 -4.61 8.95 4.62
N GLN A 14 -5.53 9.87 4.28
CA GLN A 14 -5.13 11.20 3.78
C GLN A 14 -4.40 12.03 4.83
N ASN A 15 -4.88 12.06 6.08
CA ASN A 15 -4.17 12.75 7.15
C ASN A 15 -2.73 12.22 7.35
N LYS A 16 -2.46 10.96 6.97
CA LYS A 16 -1.12 10.38 6.98
C LYS A 16 -0.26 10.87 5.81
N VAL A 17 -0.85 11.07 4.64
CA VAL A 17 -0.21 11.70 3.47
C VAL A 17 0.17 13.15 3.79
N ASP A 18 -0.74 13.91 4.40
CA ASP A 18 -0.53 15.35 4.64
C ASP A 18 0.62 15.65 5.63
N GLN A 19 1.08 14.65 6.40
CA GLN A 19 2.22 14.78 7.30
C GLN A 19 3.57 14.92 6.58
N TYR A 20 3.65 14.53 5.31
CA TYR A 20 4.90 14.62 4.56
C TYR A 20 5.16 16.06 4.07
N PRO A 21 6.39 16.57 4.20
CA PRO A 21 6.70 17.96 3.87
C PRO A 21 6.80 18.19 2.36
N THR A 22 7.28 17.21 1.59
CA THR A 22 7.45 17.38 0.14
C THR A 22 6.29 16.78 -0.65
N ALA A 23 5.97 17.41 -1.79
CA ALA A 23 4.98 16.89 -2.72
C ALA A 23 5.37 15.51 -3.29
N LEU A 24 6.67 15.22 -3.38
CA LEU A 24 7.17 13.91 -3.82
C LEU A 24 6.79 12.83 -2.80
N GLU A 25 7.12 13.01 -1.52
CA GLU A 25 6.80 12.07 -0.46
C GLU A 25 5.29 11.86 -0.30
N ARG A 26 4.49 12.92 -0.44
CA ARG A 26 3.02 12.83 -0.43
C ARG A 26 2.52 11.91 -1.54
N ARG A 27 2.95 12.11 -2.79
CA ARG A 27 2.58 11.26 -3.93
C ARG A 27 3.01 9.80 -3.71
N CYS A 28 4.17 9.59 -3.10
CA CYS A 28 4.67 8.25 -2.78
C CYS A 28 3.86 7.58 -1.68
N CYS A 29 3.47 8.33 -0.65
CA CYS A 29 2.58 7.86 0.40
C CYS A 29 1.18 7.52 -0.15
N GLU A 30 0.62 8.36 -1.02
CA GLU A 30 -0.66 8.12 -1.72
C GLU A 30 -0.62 6.82 -2.52
N ALA A 31 0.47 6.61 -3.27
CA ALA A 31 0.69 5.34 -3.97
C ALA A 31 0.78 4.15 -3.00
N GLY A 32 1.37 4.34 -1.81
CA GLY A 32 1.45 3.33 -0.75
C GLY A 32 0.09 2.94 -0.18
N ILE A 33 -0.79 3.92 0.12
CA ILE A 33 -2.12 3.68 0.71
C ILE A 33 -3.16 3.14 -0.29
N LEU A 34 -2.87 3.25 -1.59
CA LEU A 34 -3.71 2.75 -2.66
C LEU A 34 -3.98 1.26 -2.47
N GLU A 35 -5.22 0.84 -2.71
CA GLU A 35 -5.59 -0.56 -2.57
C GLU A 35 -4.76 -1.42 -3.50
N ASN A 36 -4.24 -2.53 -2.98
CA ASN A 36 -3.50 -3.50 -3.74
C ASN A 36 -4.41 -4.68 -4.09
N PRO A 37 -5.03 -4.71 -5.28
CA PRO A 37 -5.92 -5.79 -5.67
C PRO A 37 -5.21 -7.14 -5.82
N MET A 38 -3.88 -7.14 -6.03
CA MET A 38 -3.07 -8.36 -6.19
C MET A 38 -2.55 -8.93 -4.86
N GLY A 39 -2.82 -8.31 -3.71
CA GLY A 39 -2.42 -8.86 -2.40
C GLY A 39 -0.91 -8.86 -2.10
N HIS A 40 -0.05 -8.38 -3.00
CA HIS A 40 1.38 -8.13 -2.73
C HIS A 40 1.68 -7.39 -1.41
N SER A 41 2.79 -7.77 -0.78
CA SER A 41 3.32 -7.10 0.40
C SER A 41 3.84 -5.70 0.07
N CYS A 42 3.98 -4.85 1.09
CA CYS A 42 4.51 -3.49 0.89
C CYS A 42 5.92 -3.52 0.31
N GLU A 43 6.75 -4.48 0.73
CA GLU A 43 8.13 -4.66 0.26
C GLU A 43 8.18 -4.99 -1.26
N GLN A 44 7.26 -5.83 -1.74
CA GLN A 44 7.15 -6.16 -3.16
C GLN A 44 6.74 -4.94 -3.98
N ARG A 45 5.84 -4.11 -3.44
CA ARG A 45 5.40 -2.88 -4.09
C ARG A 45 6.48 -1.80 -4.09
N THR A 46 7.28 -1.68 -3.01
CA THR A 46 8.40 -0.73 -2.95
C THR A 46 9.50 -1.02 -3.95
N SER A 47 9.69 -2.29 -4.35
CA SER A 47 10.70 -2.65 -5.35
C SER A 47 10.46 -1.99 -6.72
N ARG A 48 9.25 -1.52 -7.00
CA ARG A 48 8.90 -0.81 -8.25
C ARG A 48 9.03 0.71 -8.13
N VAL A 49 9.32 1.23 -6.95
CA VAL A 49 9.45 2.67 -6.69
C VAL A 49 10.85 3.13 -7.07
N ARG A 50 10.98 3.82 -8.22
CA ARG A 50 12.25 4.35 -8.74
C ARG A 50 12.51 5.82 -8.41
N LEU A 51 11.72 6.40 -7.51
CA LEU A 51 11.70 7.84 -7.19
C LEU A 51 12.69 8.23 -6.07
N GLY A 52 13.63 7.34 -5.74
CA GLY A 52 14.69 7.57 -4.75
C GLY A 52 14.33 7.21 -3.30
N PRO A 53 15.32 7.24 -2.39
CA PRO A 53 15.18 6.81 -0.99
C PRO A 53 14.03 7.46 -0.20
N PRO A 54 13.78 8.79 -0.26
CA PRO A 54 12.72 9.41 0.53
C PRO A 54 11.32 8.94 0.08
N CYS A 55 11.14 8.74 -1.23
CA CYS A 55 9.90 8.20 -1.77
C CYS A 55 9.67 6.75 -1.36
N VAL A 56 10.71 5.91 -1.42
CA VAL A 56 10.63 4.50 -1.00
C VAL A 56 10.25 4.40 0.48
N ALA A 57 10.85 5.23 1.33
CA ALA A 57 10.53 5.30 2.76
C ALA A 57 9.07 5.72 3.01
N ALA A 58 8.63 6.82 2.39
CA ALA A 58 7.26 7.32 2.52
C ALA A 58 6.23 6.29 2.01
N PHE A 59 6.52 5.64 0.88
CA PHE A 59 5.67 4.59 0.32
C PHE A 59 5.52 3.42 1.29
N LEU A 60 6.63 2.92 1.84
CA LEU A 60 6.63 1.75 2.73
C LEU A 60 5.84 2.03 4.02
N ASP A 61 6.07 3.20 4.63
CA ASP A 61 5.38 3.63 5.84
C ASP A 61 3.86 3.69 5.62
N CYS A 62 3.43 4.36 4.54
CA CYS A 62 2.03 4.53 4.23
C CYS A 62 1.33 3.24 3.78
N CYS A 63 2.05 2.38 3.07
CA CYS A 63 1.53 1.06 2.71
C CYS A 63 1.23 0.22 3.95
N ARG A 64 2.14 0.19 4.93
CA ARG A 64 1.93 -0.51 6.21
C ARG A 64 0.78 0.09 7.02
N TYR A 65 0.66 1.42 7.00
CA TYR A 65 -0.46 2.13 7.62
C TYR A 65 -1.80 1.70 7.01
N ALA A 66 -1.89 1.64 5.69
CA ALA A 66 -3.12 1.26 5.00
C ALA A 66 -3.55 -0.19 5.26
N GLN A 67 -2.59 -1.11 5.43
CA GLN A 67 -2.90 -2.50 5.80
C GLN A 67 -3.57 -2.59 7.18
N ARG A 68 -3.11 -1.79 8.17
CA ARG A 68 -3.65 -1.77 9.54
C ARG A 68 -5.07 -1.21 9.62
N HIS A 69 -5.46 -0.37 8.66
CA HIS A 69 -6.76 0.30 8.65
C HIS A 69 -7.74 -0.23 7.62
N LYS A 70 -7.42 -1.29 6.86
CA LYS A 70 -8.32 -1.84 5.84
C LYS A 70 -9.57 -2.47 6.51
N PRO A 71 -10.80 -1.97 6.24
CA PRO A 71 -12.00 -2.49 6.88
C PRO A 71 -12.37 -3.84 6.25
N GLY A 72 -11.90 -4.94 6.84
CA GLY A 72 -12.27 -6.29 6.39
C GLY A 72 -11.15 -7.34 6.37
N SER A 73 -9.98 -7.09 6.96
CA SER A 73 -8.97 -8.15 7.12
C SER A 73 -9.27 -9.07 8.32
N LEU A 74 -10.41 -9.76 8.25
CA LEU A 74 -10.49 -11.13 8.72
C LEU A 74 -10.28 -12.01 7.47
N GLY A 75 -9.08 -12.60 7.33
CA GLY A 75 -8.87 -13.82 6.55
C GLY A 75 -8.62 -13.70 5.04
N LEU A 76 -7.48 -13.15 4.62
CA LEU A 76 -6.77 -13.72 3.45
C LEU A 76 -5.48 -14.34 4.00
N CYS A 77 -5.42 -15.67 3.88
CA CYS A 77 -4.52 -16.58 4.58
C CYS A 77 -3.03 -16.26 4.44
N PRO A 78 -2.21 -16.67 5.44
CA PRO A 78 -0.79 -16.83 5.23
C PRO A 78 -0.60 -18.09 4.36
N THR A 79 -0.26 -17.93 3.09
CA THR A 79 0.37 -19.02 2.35
C THR A 79 1.88 -18.77 2.48
N ALA A 80 2.61 -19.44 3.39
CA ALA A 80 3.05 -20.83 3.25
C ALA A 80 3.21 -21.20 1.77
N GLY A 81 4.47 -21.33 1.33
CA GLY A 81 4.84 -21.43 -0.08
C GLY A 81 4.11 -22.53 -0.86
N SER A 82 3.85 -22.23 -2.13
CA SER A 82 3.78 -23.18 -3.24
C SER A 82 3.76 -22.37 -4.54
N GLY A 83 4.70 -22.68 -5.43
CA GLY A 83 4.89 -21.98 -6.68
C GLY A 83 3.70 -22.08 -7.62
N HIS A 84 3.48 -21.00 -8.38
CA HIS A 84 3.09 -21.14 -9.78
C HIS A 84 3.68 -19.96 -10.56
N LEU A 85 4.76 -20.30 -11.26
CA LEU A 85 5.25 -19.73 -12.50
C LEU A 85 4.09 -19.14 -13.34
N ALA A 86 4.20 -17.86 -13.68
CA ALA A 86 3.57 -17.31 -14.87
C ALA A 86 4.62 -16.46 -15.58
N GLU A 87 5.35 -17.17 -16.44
CA GLU A 87 6.15 -16.64 -17.54
C GLU A 87 5.27 -15.78 -18.45
N ALA A 88 5.73 -14.59 -18.79
CA ALA A 88 5.53 -13.99 -20.12
C ALA A 88 6.62 -12.94 -20.34
N GLY A 89 7.58 -13.31 -21.19
CA GLY A 89 8.75 -12.55 -21.57
C GLY A 89 8.48 -11.29 -22.42
N PRO A 90 9.56 -10.68 -22.94
CA PRO A 90 9.58 -9.32 -23.45
C PRO A 90 9.04 -9.21 -24.88
N SER A 91 8.62 -8.00 -25.24
CA SER A 91 8.53 -7.56 -26.63
C SER A 91 9.14 -6.18 -26.79
#